data_AF-W2WN79-F1
#
_entry.id   AF-W2WN79-F1
#
_cell.length_a   1.000
_cell.length_b   1.000
_cell.length_c   1.000
_cell.angle_alpha   90.00
_cell.angle_beta   90.00
_cell.angle_gamma   90.00
#
_symmetry.space_group_name_H-M   'P 1'
#
loop_
_entity.id
_entity.type
_entity.pdbx_description
1 polymer ?
#
loop_
_entity_poly.entity_id
_entity_poly.type
_entity_poly.pdbx_seq_one_letter_code
_entity_poly.pdbx_strand_id
1 'polypeptide(L)'
;MVNALVNDAIDRGVVDDHITTRLYDVVRRYCGWRLKLGNDPPARAQPFKLRLKPNAKPYRCKVRQNSPDKSAFLETFNKRLLELGWVYENRERQWRRPALPCQKAKYQ
;
A
#
# COMPACT_ATOMS: atom_id res chain seq x y z
N MET A 1 9.74 2.07 17.42
CA MET A 1 8.89 2.73 16.41
C MET A 1 9.12 4.23 16.38
N VAL A 2 8.91 4.94 17.49
CA VAL A 2 9.17 6.40 17.60
C VAL A 2 10.58 6.77 17.13
N ASN A 3 11.63 6.14 17.69
CA ASN A 3 13.00 6.43 17.29
C ASN A 3 13.25 6.14 15.80
N ALA A 4 12.65 5.07 15.26
CA ALA A 4 12.82 4.74 13.84
C ALA A 4 12.15 5.76 12.91
N LEU A 5 11.02 6.35 13.31
CA LEU A 5 10.34 7.40 12.54
C LEU A 5 11.13 8.71 12.57
N VAL A 6 11.65 9.08 13.74
CA VAL A 6 12.44 10.31 13.89
C VAL A 6 13.78 10.17 13.18
N ASN A 7 14.46 9.03 13.32
CA ASN A 7 15.72 8.76 12.62
C ASN A 7 15.52 8.76 11.10
N ASP A 8 14.45 8.13 10.56
CA ASP A 8 14.17 8.19 9.12
C ASP A 8 13.96 9.64 8.63
N ALA A 9 13.35 10.52 9.44
CA ALA A 9 13.19 11.93 9.09
C ALA A 9 14.53 12.70 9.12
N ILE A 10 15.40 12.41 10.09
CA ILE A 10 16.75 13.00 10.20
C ILE A 10 17.63 12.52 9.04
N ASP A 11 17.64 11.21 8.75
CA ASP A 11 18.44 10.60 7.68
C ASP A 11 18.07 11.17 6.30
N ARG A 12 16.82 11.59 6.12
CA ARG A 12 16.32 12.27 4.90
C ARG A 12 16.53 13.78 4.90
N GLY A 13 17.07 14.37 5.98
CA GLY A 13 17.29 15.81 6.10
C GLY A 13 16.01 16.64 6.12
N VAL A 14 14.87 16.05 6.53
CA VAL A 14 13.56 16.74 6.57
C VAL A 14 13.42 17.60 7.83
N VAL A 15 14.18 17.30 8.88
CA VAL A 15 14.21 18.02 10.15
C VAL A 15 15.63 18.34 10.57
N ASP A 16 15.80 19.48 11.25
CA ASP A 16 17.05 19.89 11.89
C ASP A 16 17.00 19.60 13.41
N ASP A 17 18.11 19.85 14.08
CA ASP A 17 18.24 19.65 15.53
C ASP A 17 17.21 20.49 16.33
N HIS A 18 16.84 21.66 15.82
CA HIS A 18 15.91 22.58 16.47
C HIS A 18 14.49 22.01 16.51
N ILE A 19 14.04 21.35 15.44
CA ILE A 19 12.68 20.82 15.32
C ILE A 19 12.59 19.35 15.79
N THR A 20 13.71 18.64 15.89
CA THR A 20 13.77 17.22 16.29
C THR A 20 13.08 16.94 17.63
N THR A 21 13.30 17.79 18.65
CA THR A 21 12.62 17.63 19.96
C THR A 21 11.10 17.71 19.82
N ARG A 22 10.61 18.68 19.03
CA ARG A 22 9.17 18.82 18.77
C ARG A 22 8.62 17.63 17.98
N LEU A 23 9.39 17.06 17.07
CA LEU A 23 8.99 15.86 16.33
C LEU A 23 8.84 14.66 17.28
N TYR A 24 9.75 14.46 18.22
CA TYR A 24 9.60 13.43 19.26
C TYR A 24 8.30 13.61 20.05
N ASP A 25 7.97 14.84 20.45
CA ASP A 25 6.74 15.12 21.18
C ASP A 25 5.50 14.77 20.37
N VAL A 26 5.45 15.15 19.09
CA VAL A 26 4.33 14.84 18.19
C VAL A 26 4.18 13.33 17.99
N VAL A 27 5.29 12.64 17.68
CA VAL A 27 5.26 11.19 17.40
C VAL A 27 4.94 10.38 18.66
N ARG A 28 5.29 10.87 19.86
CA ARG A 28 4.89 10.27 21.14
C ARG A 28 3.45 10.57 21.51
N ARG A 29 2.97 11.79 21.23
CA ARG A 29 1.62 12.26 21.60
C ARG A 29 0.54 11.59 20.76
N TYR A 30 0.80 11.39 19.48
CA TYR A 30 -0.17 10.78 18.55
C TYR A 30 0.21 9.35 18.21
N CYS A 31 -0.78 8.46 18.16
CA CYS A 31 -0.61 7.10 17.69
C CYS A 31 -0.96 6.98 16.19
N GLY A 32 -0.67 5.83 15.58
CA GLY A 32 -1.05 5.54 14.19
C GLY A 32 0.03 5.79 13.14
N TRP A 33 1.23 6.21 13.55
CA TRP A 33 2.38 6.30 12.65
C TRP A 33 2.82 4.91 12.17
N ARG A 34 3.18 4.81 10.88
CA ARG A 34 3.57 3.56 10.23
C ARG A 34 4.70 3.81 9.23
N LEU A 35 5.80 3.05 9.34
CA LEU A 35 6.85 3.00 8.32
C LEU A 35 6.54 1.97 7.21
N LYS A 36 5.71 0.97 7.54
CA LYS A 36 5.28 -0.10 6.64
C LYS A 36 3.79 -0.35 6.83
N LEU A 37 3.14 -0.83 5.78
CA LEU A 37 1.73 -1.21 5.84
C LEU A 37 1.50 -2.33 6.88
N GLY A 38 0.52 -2.10 7.74
CA GLY A 38 0.06 -3.03 8.79
C GLY A 38 -1.32 -3.60 8.47
N ASN A 39 -1.68 -4.67 9.17
CA ASN A 39 -3.01 -5.27 9.08
C ASN A 39 -3.94 -4.60 10.10
N ASP A 40 -4.19 -3.30 9.89
CA ASP A 40 -5.12 -2.54 10.72
C ASP A 40 -6.56 -2.92 10.34
N PRO A 41 -7.50 -3.02 11.30
CA PRO A 41 -8.89 -3.33 11.00
C PRO A 41 -9.48 -2.25 10.07
N PRO A 42 -10.46 -2.61 9.22
CA PRO A 42 -11.13 -1.63 8.38
C PRO A 42 -11.75 -0.53 9.25
N ALA A 43 -11.85 0.67 8.67
CA ALA A 43 -12.57 1.76 9.30
C ALA A 43 -13.99 1.31 9.68
N ARG A 44 -14.56 1.88 10.74
CA ARG A 44 -15.96 1.65 11.18
C ARG A 44 -16.96 2.31 10.21
N ALA A 45 -16.89 1.92 8.94
CA ALA A 45 -17.74 2.36 7.87
C ALA A 45 -18.40 1.13 7.23
N GLN A 46 -19.58 1.31 6.67
CA GLN A 46 -20.23 0.23 5.94
C GLN A 46 -19.40 -0.16 4.71
N PRO A 47 -19.30 -1.46 4.37
CA PRO A 47 -18.63 -1.90 3.16
C PRO A 47 -19.21 -1.21 1.92
N PHE A 48 -18.32 -0.71 1.07
CA PHE A 48 -18.73 -0.05 -0.16
C PHE A 48 -19.37 -1.05 -1.14
N LYS A 49 -20.61 -0.79 -1.56
CA LYS A 49 -21.32 -1.59 -2.56
C LYS A 49 -21.23 -0.93 -3.94
N LEU A 50 -20.46 -1.53 -4.83
CA LEU A 50 -20.30 -1.05 -6.21
C LEU A 50 -21.59 -1.30 -7.01
N ARG A 51 -22.12 -0.26 -7.68
CA ARG A 51 -23.23 -0.36 -8.64
C ARG A 51 -22.68 -0.27 -10.06
N LEU A 52 -22.96 -1.29 -10.87
CA LEU A 52 -22.61 -1.27 -12.29
C LEU A 52 -23.61 -0.41 -13.07
N LYS A 53 -23.14 0.21 -14.16
CA LYS A 53 -24.03 0.87 -15.12
C LYS A 53 -24.96 -0.16 -15.75
N PRO A 54 -26.19 0.23 -16.17
CA PRO A 54 -27.06 -0.64 -16.94
C PRO A 54 -26.31 -1.25 -18.14
N ASN A 55 -26.56 -2.53 -18.41
CA ASN A 55 -25.94 -3.29 -19.51
C ASN A 55 -24.41 -3.47 -19.44
N ALA A 56 -23.76 -3.18 -18.31
CA ALA A 56 -22.34 -3.47 -18.13
C ALA A 56 -22.09 -4.99 -18.22
N LYS A 57 -21.22 -5.39 -19.15
CA LYS A 57 -20.83 -6.80 -19.35
C LYS A 57 -19.44 -7.05 -18.77
N PRO A 58 -19.21 -8.22 -18.14
CA PRO A 58 -17.88 -8.59 -17.68
C PRO A 58 -16.84 -8.54 -18.80
N TYR A 59 -15.68 -7.98 -18.50
CA TYR A 59 -14.55 -7.91 -19.43
C TYR A 59 -13.34 -8.63 -18.85
N ARG A 60 -12.72 -9.48 -19.68
CA ARG A 60 -11.51 -10.22 -19.35
C ARG A 60 -10.37 -9.80 -20.26
N CYS A 61 -9.46 -8.99 -19.73
CA CYS A 61 -8.21 -8.68 -20.42
C CYS A 61 -7.33 -9.92 -20.58
N LYS A 62 -6.55 -9.95 -21.67
CA LYS A 62 -5.41 -10.86 -21.80
C LYS A 62 -4.37 -10.60 -20.71
N VAL A 63 -3.58 -11.62 -20.38
CA VAL A 63 -2.47 -11.50 -19.41
C VAL A 63 -1.40 -10.58 -19.99
N ARG A 64 -0.83 -9.73 -19.14
CA ARG A 64 0.31 -8.87 -19.49
C ARG A 64 1.60 -9.67 -19.34
N GLN A 65 2.43 -9.66 -20.37
CA GLN A 65 3.82 -10.12 -20.26
C GLN A 65 4.63 -9.11 -19.45
N ASN A 66 5.28 -9.58 -18.40
CA ASN A 66 6.12 -8.79 -17.50
C ASN A 66 7.57 -9.29 -17.61
N SER A 67 8.54 -8.38 -17.47
CA SER A 67 9.94 -8.79 -17.28
C SER A 67 10.09 -9.58 -15.98
N PRO A 68 11.15 -10.41 -15.84
CA PRO A 68 11.40 -11.16 -14.61
C PRO A 68 11.34 -10.30 -13.34
N ASP A 69 11.95 -9.12 -13.34
CA ASP A 69 11.95 -8.20 -12.19
C ASP A 69 10.54 -7.74 -11.81
N LYS A 70 9.71 -7.42 -12.80
CA LYS A 70 8.32 -6.99 -12.58
C LYS A 70 7.48 -8.14 -12.02
N SER A 71 7.72 -9.36 -12.48
CA SER A 71 7.04 -10.56 -11.99
C SER A 71 7.44 -10.86 -10.54
N ALA A 72 8.74 -10.82 -10.21
CA ALA A 72 9.24 -11.01 -8.86
C ALA A 72 8.70 -9.95 -7.87
N PHE A 73 8.63 -8.69 -8.32
CA PHE A 73 7.99 -7.62 -7.56
C PHE A 73 6.51 -7.92 -7.29
N LEU A 74 5.73 -8.26 -8.33
CA LEU A 74 4.31 -8.56 -8.18
C LEU A 74 4.06 -9.74 -7.25
N GLU A 75 4.87 -10.79 -7.33
CA GLU A 75 4.78 -11.95 -6.45
C GLU A 75 4.99 -11.56 -4.99
N THR A 76 6.10 -10.90 -4.69
CA THR A 76 6.44 -10.44 -3.34
C THR A 76 5.38 -9.47 -2.79
N PHE A 77 4.93 -8.53 -3.62
CA PHE A 77 3.94 -7.53 -3.24
C PHE A 77 2.56 -8.17 -2.97
N ASN A 78 2.10 -9.06 -3.85
CA ASN A 78 0.82 -9.74 -3.67
C ASN A 78 0.84 -10.70 -2.47
N LYS A 79 1.95 -11.39 -2.21
CA LYS A 79 2.12 -12.19 -0.99
C LYS A 79 1.93 -11.34 0.25
N ARG A 80 2.54 -10.15 0.28
CA ARG A 80 2.35 -9.21 1.39
C ARG A 80 0.89 -8.77 1.55
N LEU A 81 0.19 -8.49 0.45
CA LEU A 81 -1.24 -8.12 0.51
C LEU A 81 -2.12 -9.27 1.00
N LEU A 82 -1.79 -10.52 0.66
CA LEU A 82 -2.48 -11.71 1.17
C LEU A 82 -2.25 -11.88 2.68
N GLU A 83 -1.01 -11.74 3.15
CA GLU A 83 -0.68 -11.77 4.59
C GLU A 83 -1.42 -10.68 5.39
N LEU A 84 -1.64 -9.51 4.78
CA LEU A 84 -2.41 -8.42 5.36
C LEU A 84 -3.93 -8.65 5.27
N GLY A 85 -4.41 -9.66 4.56
CA GLY A 85 -5.84 -9.91 4.36
C GLY A 85 -6.54 -8.89 3.45
N TRP A 86 -5.79 -8.11 2.67
CA TRP A 86 -6.33 -7.05 1.81
C TRP A 86 -6.79 -7.58 0.44
N VAL A 87 -6.29 -8.75 0.05
CA VAL A 87 -6.68 -9.44 -1.18
C VAL A 87 -6.91 -10.92 -0.87
N TYR A 88 -7.62 -11.60 -1.76
CA TYR A 88 -7.88 -13.03 -1.68
C TYR A 88 -7.90 -13.66 -3.08
N GLU A 89 -7.69 -14.97 -3.17
CA GLU A 89 -7.80 -15.68 -4.44
C GLU A 89 -9.28 -15.80 -4.85
N ASN A 90 -9.62 -15.29 -6.04
CA ASN A 90 -10.96 -15.44 -6.61
C ASN A 90 -10.87 -16.15 -7.97
N ARG A 91 -11.17 -17.45 -7.99
CA ARG A 91 -11.16 -18.29 -9.20
C ARG A 91 -12.36 -18.04 -10.11
N GLU A 92 -13.48 -17.63 -9.54
CA GLU A 92 -14.76 -17.43 -10.23
C GLU A 92 -14.89 -16.02 -10.84
N ARG A 93 -13.84 -15.20 -10.75
CA ARG A 93 -13.84 -13.81 -11.24
C ARG A 93 -14.29 -13.71 -12.71
N GLN A 94 -15.38 -12.99 -12.93
CA GLN A 94 -15.87 -12.68 -14.27
C GLN A 94 -15.10 -11.50 -14.88
N TRP A 95 -14.67 -10.56 -14.05
CA TRP A 95 -13.91 -9.37 -14.42
C TRP A 95 -12.41 -9.61 -14.20
N ARG A 96 -11.57 -9.24 -15.18
CA ARG A 96 -10.11 -9.36 -15.04
C ARG A 96 -9.40 -8.22 -15.78
N ARG A 97 -8.49 -7.55 -15.08
CA ARG A 97 -7.49 -6.65 -15.66
C ARG A 97 -6.10 -6.96 -15.12
N PRO A 98 -5.05 -7.02 -15.95
CA PRO A 98 -3.70 -7.24 -15.47
C PRO A 98 -3.18 -6.00 -14.73
N ALA A 99 -2.43 -6.22 -13.64
CA ALA A 99 -1.70 -5.16 -12.97
C ALA A 99 -0.60 -4.59 -13.89
N LEU A 100 -0.28 -3.31 -13.71
CA LEU A 100 0.85 -2.66 -14.35
C LEU A 100 1.84 -2.22 -13.26
N PRO A 101 2.94 -2.95 -13.05
CA PRO A 101 4.01 -2.50 -12.17
C PRO A 101 4.66 -1.24 -12.74
N CYS A 102 4.62 -0.16 -11.98
CA CYS A 102 5.26 1.11 -12.32
C CYS A 102 6.34 1.39 -11.29
N GLN A 103 7.52 1.77 -11.77
CA GLN A 103 8.58 2.27 -10.91
C GLN A 103 8.15 3.64 -10.38
N LYS A 104 8.20 3.80 -9.06
CA LYS A 104 8.03 5.11 -8.43
C LYS A 104 9.37 5.84 -8.48
N ALA A 105 9.32 7.15 -8.68
CA ALA A 105 10.52 7.98 -8.51
C ALA A 105 11.05 7.74 -7.10
N LYS A 106 12.37 7.60 -6.98
CA LYS A 106 13.02 7.62 -5.66
C LYS A 106 12.91 9.07 -5.18
N TYR A 107 12.22 9.30 -4.08
CA TYR A 107 12.34 10.57 -3.38
C TYR A 107 13.80 10.64 -2.88
N GLN A 108 14.52 11.68 -3.29
CA GLN A 108 15.83 12.04 -2.74
C GLN A 108 15.66 12.46 -1.29
#